data_AF-A0A1F9L8E6-F1
#
_entry.id   AF-A0A1F9L8E6-F1
#
_cell.length_a   1.000
_cell.length_b   1.000
_cell.length_c   1.000
_cell.angle_alpha   90.00
_cell.angle_beta   90.00
_cell.angle_gamma   90.00
#
_symmetry.space_group_name_H-M   'P 1'
#
loop_
_entity.id
_entity.type
_entity.pdbx_description
1 polymer ?
#
loop_
_entity_poly.entity_id
_entity_poly.type
_entity_poly.pdbx_seq_one_letter_code
_entity_poly.pdbx_strand_id
1 'polypeptide(L)'
;MYRKKPTENEEKILRALSGEVNDYLDFAIDCQGQTRHGFIRRLFRLYRKTTPPLFLKAVLRAHKYRITDVDTIERILVLEMRNETCKAPLCHIDQEFKNRDAYLTGRFSDEVDLTRYDAMMEDEDE
;
A
#
# COMPACT_ATOMS: atom_id res chain seq x y z
N MET A 1 -10.63 -37.19 4.49
CA MET A 1 -9.18 -37.47 4.44
C MET A 1 -8.47 -36.56 5.45
N TYR A 2 -8.21 -37.05 6.67
CA TYR A 2 -7.61 -36.26 7.77
C TYR A 2 -6.10 -36.13 7.58
N ARG A 3 -5.60 -34.94 7.28
CA ARG A 3 -4.16 -34.68 7.09
C ARG A 3 -3.56 -34.35 8.46
N LYS A 4 -2.73 -35.24 9.02
CA LYS A 4 -2.25 -35.16 10.41
C LYS A 4 -1.42 -33.91 10.74
N LYS A 5 -0.74 -33.29 9.75
CA LYS A 5 0.08 -32.06 9.95
C LYS A 5 0.20 -31.22 8.67
N PRO A 6 -0.81 -30.42 8.31
CA PRO A 6 -0.80 -29.78 6.99
C PRO A 6 -0.01 -28.47 6.91
N THR A 7 0.42 -27.87 8.03
CA THR A 7 1.04 -26.52 8.06
C THR A 7 2.45 -26.49 8.67
N GLU A 8 3.04 -27.65 8.96
CA GLU A 8 4.33 -27.73 9.68
C GLU A 8 5.49 -27.14 8.84
N ASN A 9 5.44 -27.30 7.52
CA ASN A 9 6.42 -26.69 6.62
C ASN A 9 6.27 -25.17 6.51
N GLU A 10 5.03 -24.68 6.45
CA GLU A 10 4.74 -23.24 6.37
C GLU A 10 5.24 -22.52 7.63
N GLU A 11 4.98 -23.11 8.80
CA GLU A 11 5.45 -22.60 10.09
C GLU A 11 6.97 -22.57 10.16
N LYS A 12 7.66 -23.65 9.74
CA LYS A 12 9.12 -23.70 9.71
C LYS A 12 9.72 -22.60 8.83
N ILE A 13 9.13 -22.35 7.66
CA ILE A 13 9.60 -21.29 6.75
C ILE A 13 9.44 -19.91 7.41
N LEU A 14 8.29 -19.65 8.03
CA LEU A 14 8.05 -18.37 8.71
C LEU A 14 9.01 -18.18 9.89
N ARG A 15 9.25 -19.22 10.70
CA ARG A 15 10.18 -19.16 11.84
C ARG A 15 11.64 -18.99 11.42
N ALA A 16 12.02 -19.51 10.25
CA ALA A 16 13.35 -19.35 9.70
C ALA A 16 13.63 -17.92 9.17
N LEU A 17 12.62 -17.05 9.07
CA LEU A 17 12.77 -15.73 8.48
C LEU A 17 13.57 -14.77 9.37
N SER A 18 13.27 -14.75 10.68
CA SER A 18 13.98 -13.95 11.70
C SER A 18 13.56 -14.35 13.11
N GLY A 19 14.38 -14.04 14.11
CA GLY A 19 14.04 -14.25 15.52
C GLY A 19 12.78 -13.48 15.94
N GLU A 20 12.58 -12.27 15.43
CA GLU A 20 11.41 -11.44 15.74
C GLU A 20 10.10 -12.05 15.24
N VAL A 21 10.13 -12.68 14.06
CA VAL A 21 8.98 -13.42 13.52
C VAL A 21 8.74 -14.70 14.32
N ASN A 22 9.81 -15.34 14.82
CA ASN A 22 9.67 -16.49 15.71
C ASN A 22 8.97 -16.09 17.02
N ASP A 23 9.41 -15.02 17.68
CA ASP A 23 8.81 -14.53 18.92
C ASP A 23 7.35 -14.11 18.72
N TYR A 24 7.05 -13.48 17.59
CA TYR A 24 5.68 -13.16 17.22
C TYR A 24 4.81 -14.41 17.04
N LEU A 25 5.34 -15.45 16.39
CA LEU A 25 4.61 -16.71 16.19
C LEU A 25 4.35 -17.42 17.51
N ASP A 26 5.28 -17.41 18.46
CA ASP A 26 5.07 -17.98 19.79
C ASP A 26 3.90 -17.27 20.50
N PHE A 27 3.89 -15.94 20.49
CA PHE A 27 2.76 -15.17 21.00
C PHE A 27 1.44 -15.44 20.26
N ALA A 28 1.45 -15.39 18.93
CA ALA A 28 0.22 -15.45 18.14
C ALA A 28 -0.40 -16.85 18.11
N ILE A 29 0.41 -17.90 18.12
CA ILE A 29 -0.06 -19.29 18.15
C ILE A 29 -0.75 -19.60 19.48
N ASP A 30 -0.18 -19.15 20.58
CA ASP A 30 -0.75 -19.37 21.92
C ASP A 30 -2.14 -18.73 22.05
N CYS A 31 -2.36 -17.57 21.42
CA CYS A 31 -3.67 -16.91 21.41
C CYS A 31 -4.73 -17.59 20.51
N GLN A 32 -4.33 -18.38 19.51
CA GLN A 32 -5.24 -18.87 18.46
C GLN A 32 -5.85 -20.25 18.77
N GLY A 33 -5.31 -21.01 19.73
CA GLY A 33 -5.87 -22.31 20.14
C GLY A 33 -6.21 -23.24 18.96
N GLN A 34 -7.51 -23.54 18.76
CA GLN A 34 -7.99 -24.46 17.72
C GLN A 34 -7.85 -23.91 16.28
N THR A 35 -7.77 -22.58 16.08
CA THR A 35 -7.64 -21.97 14.75
C THR A 35 -6.19 -21.77 14.30
N ARG A 36 -5.21 -22.26 15.08
CA ARG A 36 -3.77 -22.16 14.81
C ARG A 36 -3.39 -22.46 13.36
N HIS A 37 -3.87 -23.58 12.81
CA HIS A 37 -3.55 -23.99 11.44
C HIS A 37 -4.13 -23.02 10.39
N GLY A 38 -5.33 -22.49 10.63
CA GLY A 38 -5.95 -21.51 9.75
C GLY A 38 -5.23 -20.16 9.79
N PHE A 39 -4.75 -19.77 10.96
CA PHE A 39 -3.91 -18.59 11.15
C PHE A 39 -2.58 -18.72 10.40
N ILE A 40 -1.82 -19.81 10.62
CA ILE A 40 -0.52 -20.06 9.96
C ILE A 40 -0.68 -20.04 8.43
N ARG A 41 -1.71 -20.69 7.87
CA ARG A 41 -1.95 -20.67 6.42
C ARG A 41 -2.22 -19.27 5.89
N ARG A 42 -3.04 -18.48 6.60
CA ARG A 42 -3.38 -17.12 6.19
C ARG A 42 -2.15 -16.22 6.25
N LEU A 43 -1.37 -16.31 7.33
CA LEU A 43 -0.13 -15.57 7.49
C LEU A 43 0.93 -15.96 6.44
N PHE A 44 1.07 -17.26 6.13
CA PHE A 44 2.00 -17.73 5.10
C PHE A 44 1.58 -17.29 3.70
N ARG A 45 0.28 -17.27 3.40
CA ARG A 45 -0.24 -16.71 2.14
C ARG A 45 0.06 -15.22 2.03
N LEU A 46 -0.07 -14.49 3.14
CA LEU A 46 0.26 -13.06 3.18
C LEU A 46 1.75 -12.84 2.92
N TYR A 47 2.62 -13.59 3.60
CA TYR A 47 4.07 -13.60 3.35
C TYR A 47 4.40 -13.83 1.87
N ARG A 48 3.78 -14.83 1.22
CA ARG A 48 4.00 -15.13 -0.21
C ARG A 48 3.57 -14.03 -1.18
N LYS A 49 2.69 -13.11 -0.76
CA LYS A 49 2.21 -11.98 -1.58
C LYS A 49 3.04 -10.71 -1.38
N THR A 50 3.98 -10.70 -0.44
CA THR A 50 4.71 -9.51 -0.01
C THR A 50 6.21 -9.70 -0.11
N THR A 51 6.96 -8.60 -0.16
CA THR A 51 8.41 -8.65 -0.04
C THR A 51 8.83 -8.96 1.41
N PRO A 52 9.88 -9.77 1.64
CA PRO A 52 10.35 -10.10 2.98
C PRO A 52 10.57 -8.90 3.93
N PRO A 53 11.20 -7.78 3.53
CA PRO A 53 11.42 -6.65 4.45
C PRO A 53 10.11 -5.97 4.86
N LEU A 54 9.14 -5.88 3.95
CA LEU A 54 7.83 -5.28 4.22
C LEU A 54 7.02 -6.17 5.16
N PHE A 55 7.07 -7.49 4.95
CA PHE A 55 6.44 -8.47 5.85
C PHE A 55 7.00 -8.39 7.26
N LEU A 56 8.33 -8.31 7.40
CA LEU A 56 8.99 -8.24 8.71
C LEU A 56 8.55 -6.99 9.49
N LYS A 57 8.51 -5.82 8.84
CA LYS A 57 8.02 -4.57 9.46
C LYS A 57 6.58 -4.69 9.95
N ALA A 58 5.71 -5.29 9.13
CA ALA A 58 4.32 -5.49 9.51
C ALA A 58 4.16 -6.44 10.69
N VAL A 59 4.92 -7.55 10.71
CA VAL A 59 4.93 -8.51 11.82
C VAL A 59 5.47 -7.88 13.10
N LEU A 60 6.55 -7.10 13.03
CA LEU A 60 7.08 -6.35 14.17
C LEU A 60 6.04 -5.42 14.78
N ARG A 61 5.33 -4.66 13.93
CA ARG A 61 4.28 -3.75 14.37
C ARG A 61 3.09 -4.52 14.95
N ALA A 62 2.71 -5.64 14.34
CA ALA A 62 1.68 -6.52 14.88
C ALA A 62 2.08 -7.08 16.25
N HIS A 63 3.33 -7.50 16.42
CA HIS A 63 3.86 -8.00 17.68
C HIS A 63 3.84 -6.91 18.77
N LYS A 64 4.31 -5.70 18.45
CA LYS A 64 4.31 -4.54 19.35
C LYS A 64 2.91 -4.24 19.91
N TYR A 65 1.88 -4.35 19.06
CA TYR A 65 0.50 -4.08 19.44
C TYR A 65 -0.32 -5.32 19.78
N ARG A 66 0.33 -6.50 19.90
CA ARG A 66 -0.30 -7.77 20.25
C ARG A 66 -1.47 -8.15 19.30
N ILE A 67 -1.33 -7.83 18.03
CA ILE A 67 -2.34 -8.08 16.99
C ILE A 67 -2.19 -9.53 16.50
N THR A 68 -3.30 -10.27 16.48
CA THR A 68 -3.34 -11.67 16.02
C THR A 68 -4.29 -11.89 14.84
N ASP A 69 -5.01 -10.85 14.42
CA ASP A 69 -5.88 -10.88 13.25
C ASP A 69 -5.09 -10.62 11.97
N VAL A 70 -5.16 -11.55 11.00
CA VAL A 70 -4.38 -11.47 9.75
C VAL A 70 -4.86 -10.32 8.87
N ASP A 71 -6.17 -10.00 8.89
CA ASP A 71 -6.70 -8.90 8.08
C ASP A 71 -6.15 -7.56 8.58
N THR A 72 -5.97 -7.42 9.89
CA THR A 72 -5.30 -6.27 10.50
C THR A 72 -3.81 -6.19 10.12
N ILE A 73 -3.10 -7.32 10.06
CA ILE A 73 -1.70 -7.37 9.60
C ILE A 73 -1.59 -6.94 8.12
N GLU A 74 -2.55 -7.35 7.28
CA GLU A 74 -2.62 -6.91 5.89
C GLU A 74 -2.86 -5.39 5.78
N ARG A 75 -3.70 -4.81 6.65
CA ARG A 75 -3.86 -3.34 6.72
C ARG A 75 -2.57 -2.64 7.15
N ILE A 76 -1.82 -3.22 8.09
CA ILE A 76 -0.51 -2.71 8.48
C ILE A 76 0.45 -2.73 7.28
N LEU A 77 0.51 -3.83 6.52
CA LEU A 77 1.30 -3.92 5.29
C LEU A 77 0.95 -2.80 4.32
N VAL A 78 -0.33 -2.56 4.06
CA VAL A 78 -0.80 -1.47 3.18
C VAL A 78 -0.36 -0.10 3.72
N LEU A 79 -0.41 0.09 5.03
CA LEU A 79 0.04 1.32 5.67
C LEU A 79 1.56 1.51 5.53
N GLU A 80 2.36 0.47 5.77
CA GLU A 80 3.82 0.54 5.59
C GLU A 80 4.17 0.80 4.13
N MET A 81 3.47 0.18 3.17
CA MET A 81 3.65 0.51 1.75
C MET A 81 3.42 2.00 1.50
N ARG A 82 2.33 2.59 2.00
CA ARG A 82 2.02 4.02 1.83
C ARG A 82 3.01 4.95 2.55
N ASN A 83 3.57 4.52 3.67
CA ASN A 83 4.59 5.32 4.37
C ASN A 83 5.95 5.24 3.66
N GLU A 84 6.24 4.11 3.02
CA GLU A 84 7.49 3.87 2.29
C GLU A 84 7.44 4.36 0.83
N THR A 85 6.24 4.63 0.29
CA THR A 85 5.98 5.20 -1.05
C THR A 85 5.24 6.53 -0.87
N CYS A 86 5.84 7.70 -0.99
CA CYS A 86 6.70 8.17 -2.05
C CYS A 86 7.52 9.34 -1.48
N LYS A 87 8.84 9.18 -1.37
CA LYS A 87 9.69 10.33 -1.71
C LYS A 87 9.58 10.47 -3.21
N ALA A 88 8.48 11.06 -3.69
CA ALA A 88 8.39 11.46 -5.09
C ALA A 88 9.66 12.28 -5.33
N PRO A 89 10.48 11.95 -6.35
CA PRO A 89 11.59 12.82 -6.67
C PRO A 89 10.99 14.21 -6.85
N LEU A 90 11.54 15.19 -6.12
CA LEU A 90 11.18 16.58 -6.36
C LEU A 90 11.46 16.82 -7.85
N CYS A 91 10.39 16.91 -8.65
CA CYS A 91 10.53 17.15 -10.07
C CYS A 91 11.24 18.50 -10.18
N HIS A 92 12.44 18.50 -10.75
CA HIS A 92 13.16 19.73 -10.99
C HIS A 92 12.41 20.50 -12.08
N ILE A 93 11.66 21.53 -11.67
CA ILE A 93 11.06 22.47 -12.60
C ILE A 93 12.18 23.38 -13.06
N ASP A 94 12.67 23.12 -14.27
CA ASP A 94 13.56 24.02 -14.99
C ASP A 94 12.86 25.36 -15.17
N GLN A 95 13.31 26.42 -14.48
CA GLN A 95 12.73 27.76 -14.55
C GLN A 95 12.93 28.44 -15.92
N GLU A 96 13.87 27.95 -16.74
CA GLU A 96 14.07 28.42 -18.12
C GLU A 96 12.97 27.92 -19.07
N PHE A 97 12.02 27.11 -18.60
CA PHE A 97 10.86 26.71 -19.40
C PHE A 97 10.11 27.90 -20.03
N LYS A 98 10.18 29.08 -19.41
CA LYS A 98 9.59 30.33 -19.91
C LYS A 98 10.24 30.85 -21.20
N ASN A 99 11.45 30.39 -21.51
CA ASN A 99 12.21 30.78 -22.70
C ASN A 99 12.01 29.80 -23.87
N ARG A 100 11.29 28.68 -23.66
CA ARG A 100 11.06 27.67 -24.71
C ARG A 100 10.08 28.21 -25.75
N ASP A 101 10.35 27.97 -27.03
CA ASP A 101 9.48 28.41 -28.13
C ASP A 101 8.05 27.93 -27.94
N ALA A 102 7.85 26.67 -27.55
CA ALA A 102 6.51 26.12 -27.28
C ALA A 102 5.77 26.88 -26.16
N TYR A 103 6.49 27.33 -25.13
CA TYR A 103 5.91 28.15 -24.06
C TYR A 103 5.56 29.54 -24.57
N LEU A 104 6.44 30.19 -25.34
CA LEU A 104 6.20 31.52 -25.90
C LEU A 104 5.03 31.55 -26.88
N THR A 105 4.92 30.53 -27.74
CA THR A 105 3.80 30.35 -28.68
C THR A 105 2.47 30.16 -27.95
N GLY A 106 2.46 29.43 -26.82
CA GLY A 106 1.25 29.24 -26.01
C GLY A 106 0.99 30.33 -24.97
N ARG A 107 1.97 31.19 -24.68
CA ARG A 107 1.90 32.23 -23.63
C ARG A 107 0.87 33.29 -23.96
N PHE A 108 0.75 33.63 -25.24
CA PHE A 108 -0.27 34.52 -25.75
C PHE A 108 -1.31 33.66 -26.45
N SER A 109 -2.21 33.07 -25.67
CA SER A 109 -3.50 32.69 -26.24
C SER A 109 -4.27 33.99 -26.41
N ASP A 110 -4.79 34.23 -27.62
CA ASP A 110 -5.70 35.34 -27.85
C ASP A 110 -6.87 35.25 -26.85
N GLU A 111 -7.48 36.39 -26.51
CA GLU A 111 -8.71 36.37 -25.73
C GLU A 111 -9.72 35.45 -26.42
N VAL A 112 -10.22 34.47 -25.67
CA VAL A 112 -11.23 33.56 -26.21
C VAL A 112 -12.43 34.39 -26.58
N ASP A 113 -12.87 34.31 -27.83
CA ASP A 113 -14.08 34.97 -28.27
C ASP A 113 -15.30 34.35 -27.56
N LEU A 114 -15.86 35.09 -26.61
CA LEU A 114 -17.00 34.68 -25.81
C LEU A 114 -18.34 35.19 -26.36
N THR A 115 -18.35 35.91 -27.49
CA THR A 115 -19.59 36.47 -28.09
C THR A 115 -20.66 35.41 -28.33
N ARG A 116 -20.26 34.16 -28.60
CA ARG A 116 -21.19 33.03 -28.72
C ARG A 116 -21.95 32.73 -27.43
N TYR A 117 -21.32 32.89 -26.28
CA TYR A 117 -21.98 32.71 -24.98
C TYR A 117 -22.83 33.93 -24.63
N ASP A 118 -22.38 35.14 -24.96
CA ASP A 118 -23.15 36.36 -24.77
C ASP A 118 -24.50 36.31 -25.52
N ALA A 119 -24.49 35.84 -26.77
CA ALA A 119 -25.72 35.65 -27.56
C ALA A 119 -26.68 34.61 -26.96
N MET A 120 -26.15 33.57 -26.31
CA MET A 120 -27.00 32.55 -25.66
C MET A 120 -27.65 33.04 -24.36
N MET A 121 -27.04 34.03 -23.70
CA MET A 121 -27.61 34.63 -22.48
C MET A 121 -28.70 35.67 -22.80
N GLU A 122 -28.68 36.25 -23.99
CA GLU A 122 -29.72 37.20 -24.44
C GLU A 122 -31.01 36.49 -24.92
N ASP A 123 -30.91 35.25 -25.41
CA ASP A 123 -32.06 34.45 -25.87
C ASP A 123 -32.89 33.81 -24.72
N GLU A 124 -32.41 33.85 -23.47
CA GLU A 124 -33.08 33.25 -22.30
C GLU A 124 -33.95 34.25 -21.49
N ASP A 125 -33.95 35.53 -21.86
CA ASP A 125 -34.68 36.62 -21.19
C ASP A 125 -35.97 37.11 -21.93
N GLU A 126 -36.49 36.35 -22.92
CA GLU A 126 -37.80 36.60 -23.59
C GLU A 126 -38.92 35.62 -23.20
#